data_AF-A0A0E0T7R8-F1
#
_entry.id   AF-A0A0E0T7R8-F1
#
_cell.length_a   1.000
_cell.length_b   1.000
_cell.length_c   1.000
_cell.angle_alpha   90.00
_cell.angle_beta   90.00
_cell.angle_gamma   90.00
#
_symmetry.space_group_name_H-M   'P 1'
#
loop_
_entity.id
_entity.type
_entity.pdbx_description
1 polymer ?
#
loop_
_entity_poly.entity_id
_entity_poly.type
_entity_poly.pdbx_seq_one_letter_code
_entity_poly.pdbx_strand_id
1 'polypeptide(L)'
;MFESLLIFYSKGTLLSFGFYWIINTPSLIYIKGGIVVLWIIIQFGLAAILLLFSTLAAWYEGSAILDNPWEWKHSTPFSQMMYGQVHSKSHISQLDYFVYSAKFHPFFPIIMAISSLYLLILIGYYFLKPQNKKFACFLFILGGGLFLLGCFFMDSTTTGGKIFFYIWLVSGSLCTATAITTYFQVLNHNPRR
;
A
#
# COMPACT_ATOMS: atom_id res chain seq x y z
N MET A 1 -7.93 -5.77 13.90
CA MET A 1 -7.91 -6.85 12.90
C MET A 1 -6.53 -7.06 12.25
N PHE A 2 -5.75 -6.00 11.97
CA PHE A 2 -4.40 -6.12 11.39
C PHE A 2 -3.29 -6.49 12.41
N GLU A 3 -3.44 -6.13 13.70
CA GLU A 3 -2.50 -6.55 14.76
C GLU A 3 -2.53 -8.07 15.03
N SER A 4 -3.67 -8.71 14.81
CA SER A 4 -3.83 -10.15 15.05
C SER A 4 -3.04 -11.02 14.07
N LEU A 5 -2.62 -10.47 12.92
CA LEU A 5 -1.83 -11.21 11.92
C LEU A 5 -0.31 -11.05 12.12
N LEU A 6 0.14 -9.92 12.69
CA LEU A 6 1.57 -9.65 12.93
C LEU A 6 2.10 -10.33 14.19
N ILE A 7 1.26 -10.49 15.22
CA ILE A 7 1.63 -11.22 16.43
C ILE A 7 1.72 -12.74 16.16
N PHE A 8 0.97 -13.25 15.17
CA PHE A 8 0.95 -14.68 14.85
C PHE A 8 2.24 -15.19 14.18
N TYR A 9 3.05 -14.31 13.59
CA TYR A 9 4.27 -14.72 12.90
C TYR A 9 5.55 -14.55 13.74
N SER A 10 5.49 -13.76 14.83
CA SER A 10 6.67 -13.42 15.64
C SER A 10 6.92 -14.35 16.83
N LYS A 11 5.99 -15.24 17.20
CA LYS A 11 6.19 -16.23 18.26
C LYS A 11 5.87 -17.62 17.74
N GLY A 12 6.92 -18.41 17.50
CA GLY A 12 6.85 -19.85 17.29
C GLY A 12 6.46 -20.60 18.57
N THR A 13 5.27 -20.35 19.08
CA THR A 13 4.61 -21.02 20.22
C THR A 13 3.22 -20.36 20.32
N LEU A 14 2.06 -21.00 20.20
CA LEU A 14 1.67 -22.33 20.65
C LEU A 14 0.28 -22.67 20.05
N LEU A 15 0.19 -23.71 19.23
CA LEU A 15 -1.01 -24.55 19.15
C LEU A 15 -0.52 -26.00 19.16
N SER A 16 0.16 -26.33 20.26
CA SER A 16 0.35 -27.70 20.70
C SER A 16 -0.85 -28.06 21.55
N PHE A 17 -1.91 -28.54 20.90
CA PHE A 17 -2.70 -29.62 21.45
C PHE A 17 -2.46 -30.82 20.53
N GLY A 18 -1.48 -31.67 20.88
CA GLY A 18 -1.48 -33.07 20.46
C GLY A 18 -0.37 -33.61 19.56
N PHE A 19 0.68 -32.88 19.15
CA PHE A 19 1.64 -33.44 18.18
C PHE A 19 3.11 -33.02 18.36
N TYR A 20 3.58 -32.82 19.58
CA TYR A 20 4.98 -32.41 19.83
C TYR A 20 6.04 -33.52 19.65
N TRP A 21 5.65 -34.73 19.23
CA TRP A 21 6.57 -35.86 19.10
C TRP A 21 6.82 -36.39 17.67
N ILE A 22 6.19 -35.81 16.64
CA ILE A 22 6.26 -36.38 15.26
C ILE A 22 6.49 -35.28 14.21
N ILE A 23 7.41 -34.32 14.38
CA ILE A 23 7.67 -33.34 13.31
C ILE A 23 9.15 -32.96 13.23
N ASN A 24 9.99 -33.94 12.92
CA ASN A 24 11.36 -33.67 12.48
C ASN A 24 11.70 -34.54 11.26
N THR A 25 10.95 -34.35 10.17
CA THR A 25 11.23 -34.95 8.87
C THR A 25 11.31 -33.88 7.77
N PRO A 26 12.32 -33.94 6.88
CA PRO A 26 12.60 -32.89 5.90
C PRO A 26 11.48 -32.69 4.86
N SER A 27 10.60 -33.68 4.65
CA SER A 27 9.47 -33.60 3.71
C SER A 27 8.37 -32.62 4.16
N LEU A 28 8.16 -32.43 5.46
CA LEU A 28 7.13 -31.50 5.97
C LEU A 28 7.53 -30.02 5.79
N ILE A 29 8.82 -29.73 5.68
CA ILE A 29 9.35 -28.37 5.46
C ILE A 29 9.01 -27.89 4.04
N TYR A 30 9.10 -28.78 3.04
CA TYR A 30 8.75 -28.46 1.65
C TYR A 30 7.25 -28.22 1.46
N ILE A 31 6.41 -29.05 2.09
CA ILE A 31 4.94 -28.88 2.06
C ILE A 31 4.54 -27.57 2.74
N LYS A 32 5.19 -27.24 3.87
CA LYS A 32 4.97 -25.97 4.59
C LYS A 32 5.48 -24.74 3.81
N GLY A 33 6.56 -24.88 3.04
CA GLY A 33 7.05 -23.82 2.15
C GLY A 33 6.09 -23.57 0.98
N GLY A 34 5.65 -24.63 0.30
CA GLY A 34 4.74 -24.56 -0.84
C GLY A 34 3.39 -23.94 -0.48
N ILE A 35 2.82 -24.31 0.66
CA ILE A 35 1.53 -23.74 1.09
C ILE A 35 1.63 -22.24 1.40
N VAL A 36 2.74 -21.80 2.02
CA VAL A 36 2.97 -20.37 2.32
C VAL A 36 3.11 -19.55 1.04
N VAL A 37 3.81 -20.06 0.03
CA VAL A 37 3.94 -19.38 -1.27
C VAL A 37 2.59 -19.28 -1.97
N LEU A 38 1.77 -20.33 -1.93
CA LEU A 38 0.42 -20.31 -2.49
C LEU A 38 -0.46 -19.24 -1.84
N TRP A 39 -0.44 -19.11 -0.51
CA TRP A 39 -1.18 -18.06 0.20
C TRP A 39 -0.75 -16.65 -0.22
N ILE A 40 0.54 -16.42 -0.41
CA ILE A 40 1.07 -15.13 -0.88
C ILE A 40 0.58 -14.82 -2.31
N ILE A 41 0.58 -15.81 -3.20
CA ILE A 41 0.10 -15.64 -4.58
C ILE A 41 -1.40 -15.30 -4.58
N ILE A 42 -2.20 -15.96 -3.73
CA ILE A 42 -3.63 -15.67 -3.60
C ILE A 42 -3.85 -14.24 -3.08
N GLN A 43 -3.11 -13.82 -2.05
CA GLN A 43 -3.19 -12.45 -1.51
C GLN A 43 -2.79 -11.40 -2.55
N PHE A 44 -1.71 -11.67 -3.31
CA PHE A 44 -1.28 -10.81 -4.40
C PHE A 44 -2.33 -10.70 -5.49
N GLY A 45 -2.89 -11.83 -5.94
CA GLY A 45 -3.94 -11.87 -6.95
C GLY A 45 -5.19 -11.12 -6.52
N LEU A 46 -5.65 -11.32 -5.28
CA LEU A 46 -6.82 -10.63 -4.73
C LEU A 46 -6.60 -9.12 -4.65
N ALA A 47 -5.44 -8.69 -4.13
CA ALA A 47 -5.10 -7.28 -4.03
C ALA A 47 -4.95 -6.63 -5.42
N ALA A 48 -4.40 -7.34 -6.41
CA ALA A 48 -4.30 -6.87 -7.78
C ALA A 48 -5.68 -6.72 -8.45
N ILE A 49 -6.59 -7.67 -8.24
CA ILE A 49 -7.97 -7.56 -8.75
C ILE A 49 -8.68 -6.37 -8.11
N LEU A 50 -8.55 -6.19 -6.79
CA LEU A 50 -9.12 -5.04 -6.08
C LEU A 50 -8.53 -3.71 -6.58
N LEU A 51 -7.23 -3.66 -6.85
CA LEU A 51 -6.58 -2.48 -7.42
C LEU A 51 -7.13 -2.17 -8.81
N LEU A 52 -7.22 -3.16 -9.70
CA LEU A 52 -7.75 -2.97 -11.05
C LEU A 52 -9.21 -2.53 -11.04
N PHE A 53 -10.05 -3.18 -10.23
CA PHE A 53 -11.46 -2.84 -10.10
C PHE A 53 -11.65 -1.42 -9.55
N SER A 54 -10.94 -1.06 -8.48
CA SER A 54 -11.01 0.30 -7.92
C SER A 54 -10.45 1.36 -8.86
N THR A 55 -9.44 1.05 -9.66
CA THR A 55 -8.90 1.96 -10.70
C THR A 55 -9.95 2.25 -11.75
N LEU A 56 -10.61 1.21 -12.29
CA LEU A 56 -11.67 1.38 -13.28
C LEU A 56 -12.86 2.17 -12.73
N ALA A 57 -13.27 1.90 -11.49
CA ALA A 57 -14.34 2.63 -10.83
C ALA A 57 -13.97 4.10 -10.57
N ALA A 58 -12.74 4.37 -10.10
CA ALA A 58 -12.25 5.73 -9.87
C ALA A 58 -12.12 6.54 -11.17
N TRP A 59 -11.77 5.89 -12.27
CA TRP A 59 -11.78 6.51 -13.59
C TRP A 59 -13.18 6.77 -14.12
N TYR A 60 -14.11 5.83 -13.91
CA TYR A 60 -15.51 6.03 -14.29
C TYR A 60 -16.12 7.22 -13.56
N GLU A 61 -15.98 7.29 -12.23
CA GLU A 61 -16.46 8.44 -11.45
C GLU A 61 -15.67 9.72 -11.78
N GLY A 62 -14.38 9.59 -12.06
CA GLY A 62 -13.51 10.69 -12.46
C GLY A 62 -13.86 11.31 -13.82
N SER A 63 -14.44 10.52 -14.72
CA SER A 63 -14.82 10.97 -16.07
C SER A 63 -15.89 12.07 -16.06
N ALA A 64 -16.61 12.24 -14.95
CA ALA A 64 -17.54 13.33 -14.74
C ALA A 64 -16.89 14.73 -14.84
N ILE A 65 -15.55 14.84 -14.78
CA ILE A 65 -14.85 16.10 -15.07
C ILE A 65 -15.12 16.59 -16.50
N LEU A 66 -15.43 15.70 -17.45
CA LEU A 66 -15.75 16.07 -18.84
C LEU A 66 -17.01 16.91 -18.94
N ASP A 67 -17.90 16.82 -17.97
CA ASP A 67 -19.19 17.52 -17.95
C ASP A 67 -19.14 18.84 -17.17
N ASN A 68 -18.05 19.09 -16.42
CA ASN A 68 -17.85 20.31 -15.63
C ASN A 68 -16.57 21.07 -16.03
N PRO A 69 -16.60 21.88 -17.12
CA PRO A 69 -15.45 22.65 -17.59
C PRO A 69 -14.86 23.64 -16.57
N TRP A 70 -15.69 24.13 -15.65
CA TRP A 70 -15.28 25.06 -14.59
C TRP A 70 -14.24 24.46 -13.62
N GLU A 71 -14.24 23.13 -13.45
CA GLU A 71 -13.28 22.43 -12.57
C GLU A 71 -11.96 22.10 -13.27
N TRP A 72 -11.84 22.32 -14.60
CA TRP A 72 -10.63 21.95 -15.34
C TRP A 72 -9.41 22.69 -14.84
N LYS A 73 -9.54 23.97 -14.47
CA LYS A 73 -8.42 24.78 -13.96
C LYS A 73 -7.78 24.19 -12.71
N HIS A 74 -8.57 23.54 -11.85
CA HIS A 74 -8.13 23.07 -10.53
C HIS A 74 -7.99 21.55 -10.42
N SER A 75 -8.52 20.80 -11.39
CA SER A 75 -8.59 19.33 -11.35
C SER A 75 -7.86 18.66 -12.53
N THR A 76 -7.16 19.43 -13.38
CA THR A 76 -6.32 18.88 -14.48
C THR A 76 -4.82 19.18 -14.36
N PRO A 77 -4.17 18.94 -13.20
CA PRO A 77 -2.76 19.27 -13.03
C PRO A 77 -1.85 18.49 -14.01
N PHE A 78 -2.19 17.26 -14.39
CA PHE A 78 -1.36 16.46 -15.28
C PHE A 78 -1.49 16.91 -16.74
N SER A 79 -2.71 17.19 -17.21
CA SER A 79 -2.88 17.74 -18.56
C SER A 79 -2.31 19.15 -18.68
N GLN A 80 -2.38 19.96 -17.63
CA GLN A 80 -1.73 21.28 -17.61
C GLN A 80 -0.21 21.19 -17.72
N MET A 81 0.40 20.19 -17.07
CA MET A 81 1.83 19.94 -17.19
C MET A 81 2.24 19.47 -18.59
N MET A 82 1.40 18.66 -19.25
CA MET A 82 1.72 18.07 -20.56
C MET A 82 1.38 18.98 -21.76
N TYR A 83 0.26 19.71 -21.69
CA TYR A 83 -0.31 20.44 -22.83
C TYR A 83 -0.62 21.91 -22.53
N GLY A 84 -0.37 22.40 -21.30
CA GLY A 84 -0.75 23.76 -20.90
C GLY A 84 -2.25 23.91 -20.60
N GLN A 85 -2.83 25.09 -20.77
CA GLN A 85 -4.24 25.31 -20.46
C GLN A 85 -5.14 24.38 -21.29
N VAL A 86 -5.95 23.58 -20.60
CA VAL A 86 -6.85 22.60 -21.23
C VAL A 86 -8.06 23.33 -21.80
N HIS A 87 -8.13 23.42 -23.13
CA HIS A 87 -9.23 24.07 -23.85
C HIS A 87 -10.24 23.07 -24.45
N SER A 88 -9.93 21.77 -24.46
CA SER A 88 -10.80 20.74 -25.01
C SER A 88 -10.73 19.44 -24.21
N LYS A 89 -11.88 18.75 -24.15
CA LYS A 89 -12.08 17.45 -23.50
C LYS A 89 -11.07 16.38 -23.93
N SER A 90 -10.61 16.44 -25.19
CA SER A 90 -9.66 15.49 -25.77
C SER A 90 -8.25 15.57 -25.19
N HIS A 91 -7.90 16.65 -24.48
CA HIS A 91 -6.58 16.82 -23.88
C HIS A 91 -6.52 16.38 -22.42
N ILE A 92 -7.65 15.92 -21.84
CA ILE A 92 -7.71 15.49 -20.44
C ILE A 92 -7.14 14.07 -20.32
N SER A 93 -6.03 13.97 -19.58
CA SER A 93 -5.38 12.71 -19.24
C SER A 93 -6.22 11.89 -18.27
N GLN A 94 -6.13 10.56 -18.37
CA GLN A 94 -6.77 9.63 -17.42
C GLN A 94 -6.31 9.84 -15.97
N LEU A 95 -5.11 10.41 -15.77
CA LEU A 95 -4.63 10.79 -14.44
C LEU A 95 -5.42 11.96 -13.84
N ASP A 96 -5.99 12.84 -14.66
CA ASP A 96 -6.83 13.93 -14.16
C ASP A 96 -8.22 13.44 -13.74
N TYR A 97 -8.72 12.36 -14.36
CA TYR A 97 -9.92 11.67 -13.87
C TYR A 97 -9.71 11.15 -12.45
N PHE A 98 -8.50 10.63 -12.16
CA PHE A 98 -8.15 10.20 -10.81
C PHE A 98 -8.08 11.37 -9.81
N VAL A 99 -7.51 12.52 -10.20
CA VAL A 99 -7.45 13.70 -9.32
C VAL A 99 -8.85 14.22 -9.01
N TYR A 100 -9.73 14.27 -10.02
CA TYR A 100 -11.11 14.70 -9.85
C TYR A 100 -11.89 13.76 -8.91
N SER A 101 -11.82 12.44 -9.12
CA SER A 101 -12.47 11.49 -8.23
C SER A 101 -11.87 11.54 -6.83
N ALA A 102 -10.55 11.65 -6.68
CA ALA A 102 -9.92 11.80 -5.36
C ALA A 102 -10.42 13.03 -4.58
N LYS A 103 -10.80 14.11 -5.27
CA LYS A 103 -11.31 15.34 -4.67
C LYS A 103 -12.78 15.24 -4.24
N PHE A 104 -13.64 14.74 -5.13
CA PHE A 104 -15.10 14.76 -4.97
C PHE A 104 -15.72 13.41 -4.57
N HIS A 105 -15.13 12.30 -5.01
CA HIS A 105 -15.56 10.93 -4.76
C HIS A 105 -14.38 10.06 -4.28
N PRO A 106 -13.86 10.29 -3.06
CA PRO A 106 -12.59 9.72 -2.62
C PRO A 106 -12.65 8.21 -2.33
N PHE A 107 -13.83 7.58 -2.34
CA PHE A 107 -13.99 6.19 -1.91
C PHE A 107 -13.15 5.19 -2.73
N PHE A 108 -13.32 5.17 -4.05
CA PHE A 108 -12.53 4.28 -4.92
C PHE A 108 -11.04 4.66 -4.95
N PRO A 109 -10.67 5.94 -5.04
CA PRO A 109 -9.28 6.38 -4.88
C PRO A 109 -8.60 5.93 -3.59
N ILE A 110 -9.32 5.88 -2.47
CA ILE A 110 -8.80 5.37 -1.19
C ILE A 110 -8.53 3.87 -1.26
N ILE A 111 -9.47 3.08 -1.79
CA ILE A 111 -9.28 1.64 -1.97
C ILE A 111 -8.08 1.36 -2.89
N MET A 112 -7.94 2.15 -3.95
CA MET A 112 -6.82 2.09 -4.88
C MET A 112 -5.49 2.39 -4.16
N ALA A 113 -5.42 3.43 -3.33
CA ALA A 113 -4.23 3.78 -2.57
C ALA A 113 -3.84 2.69 -1.55
N ILE A 114 -4.81 2.16 -0.80
CA ILE A 114 -4.57 1.11 0.20
C ILE A 114 -4.12 -0.19 -0.47
N SER A 115 -4.78 -0.61 -1.55
CA SER A 115 -4.41 -1.83 -2.29
C SER A 115 -3.04 -1.72 -2.95
N SER A 116 -2.72 -0.56 -3.53
CA SER A 116 -1.39 -0.27 -4.08
C SER A 116 -0.29 -0.32 -3.01
N LEU A 117 -0.51 0.32 -1.85
CA LEU A 117 0.43 0.29 -0.74
C LEU A 117 0.64 -1.14 -0.22
N TYR A 118 -0.44 -1.92 -0.11
CA TYR A 118 -0.37 -3.32 0.31
C TYR A 118 0.46 -4.16 -0.67
N LEU A 119 0.23 -4.03 -1.97
CA LEU A 119 1.02 -4.73 -3.00
C LEU A 119 2.50 -4.33 -2.93
N LEU A 120 2.80 -3.05 -2.75
CA LEU A 120 4.16 -2.56 -2.64
C LEU A 120 4.90 -3.15 -1.43
N ILE A 121 4.22 -3.22 -0.28
CA ILE A 121 4.74 -3.88 0.93
C ILE A 121 4.92 -5.38 0.70
N LEU A 122 3.97 -6.05 0.04
CA LEU A 122 4.02 -7.49 -0.23
C LEU A 122 5.19 -7.86 -1.17
N ILE A 123 5.41 -7.06 -2.21
CA ILE A 123 6.57 -7.18 -3.11
C ILE A 123 7.85 -6.95 -2.31
N GLY A 124 7.94 -5.86 -1.55
CA GLY A 124 9.10 -5.57 -0.72
C GLY A 124 9.41 -6.68 0.28
N TYR A 125 8.38 -7.25 0.90
CA TYR A 125 8.51 -8.39 1.81
C TYR A 125 9.06 -9.62 1.08
N TYR A 126 8.51 -10.00 -0.06
CA TYR A 126 8.99 -11.17 -0.80
C TYR A 126 10.46 -11.04 -1.24
N PHE A 127 10.83 -9.89 -1.81
CA PHE A 127 12.18 -9.67 -2.33
C PHE A 127 13.23 -9.41 -1.24
N LEU A 128 12.88 -8.71 -0.16
CA LEU A 128 13.85 -8.20 0.82
C LEU A 128 13.83 -8.94 2.15
N LYS A 129 12.85 -9.83 2.43
CA LYS A 129 12.82 -10.66 3.64
C LYS A 129 14.11 -11.45 3.90
N PRO A 130 14.79 -12.05 2.92
CA PRO A 130 16.05 -12.75 3.19
C PRO A 130 17.12 -11.85 3.83
N GLN A 131 16.99 -10.53 3.67
CA GLN A 131 17.91 -9.51 4.14
C GLN A 131 17.17 -8.54 5.05
N ASN A 132 16.78 -8.99 6.26
CA ASN A 132 15.97 -8.24 7.22
C ASN A 132 16.41 -6.76 7.42
N LYS A 133 17.71 -6.45 7.36
CA LYS A 133 18.22 -5.05 7.39
C LYS A 133 17.74 -4.21 6.20
N LYS A 134 17.78 -4.77 4.99
CA LYS A 134 17.32 -4.10 3.77
C LYS A 134 15.81 -3.94 3.75
N PHE A 135 15.07 -4.91 4.27
CA PHE A 135 13.62 -4.80 4.42
C PHE A 135 13.22 -3.69 5.40
N ALA A 136 13.90 -3.58 6.55
CA ALA A 136 13.68 -2.46 7.48
C ALA A 136 14.00 -1.09 6.84
N CYS A 137 15.10 -1.00 6.09
CA CYS A 137 15.45 0.21 5.34
C CYS A 137 14.37 0.56 4.28
N PHE A 138 13.89 -0.43 3.53
CA PHE A 138 12.80 -0.25 2.57
C PHE A 138 11.52 0.28 3.22
N LEU A 139 11.09 -0.29 4.36
CA LEU A 139 9.91 0.19 5.09
C LEU A 139 10.10 1.60 5.64
N PHE A 140 11.31 1.96 6.06
CA PHE A 140 11.62 3.30 6.53
C PHE A 140 11.55 4.33 5.39
N ILE A 141 12.16 4.03 4.24
CA ILE A 141 12.09 4.87 3.04
C ILE A 141 10.64 5.00 2.58
N LEU A 142 9.89 3.89 2.56
CA LEU A 142 8.47 3.89 2.21
C LEU A 142 7.67 4.77 3.17
N GLY A 143 7.84 4.60 4.48
CA GLY A 143 7.16 5.42 5.49
C GLY A 143 7.47 6.91 5.37
N GLY A 144 8.74 7.27 5.12
CA GLY A 144 9.15 8.64 4.83
C GLY A 144 8.50 9.19 3.55
N GLY A 145 8.46 8.39 2.49
CA GLY A 145 7.77 8.75 1.24
C GLY A 145 6.27 9.00 1.42
N LEU A 146 5.59 8.16 2.21
CA LEU A 146 4.17 8.35 2.55
C LEU A 146 3.96 9.64 3.36
N PHE A 147 4.87 9.96 4.27
CA PHE A 147 4.80 11.19 5.06
C PHE A 147 4.99 12.44 4.19
N LEU A 148 5.97 12.40 3.26
CA LEU A 148 6.19 13.47 2.29
C LEU A 148 4.99 13.68 1.37
N LEU A 149 4.35 12.58 0.92
CA LEU A 149 3.09 12.65 0.16
C LEU A 149 1.98 13.28 1.01
N GLY A 150 1.88 12.92 2.29
CA GLY A 150 0.95 13.56 3.24
C GLY A 150 1.15 15.08 3.29
N CYS A 151 2.40 15.56 3.46
CA CYS A 151 2.70 16.99 3.50
C CYS A 151 2.20 17.77 2.27
N PHE A 152 2.21 17.15 1.07
CA PHE A 152 1.70 17.79 -0.14
C PHE A 152 0.19 18.09 -0.09
N PHE A 153 -0.58 17.28 0.65
CA PHE A 153 -2.03 17.44 0.79
C PHE A 153 -2.44 18.26 2.03
N MET A 154 -1.49 18.78 2.82
CA MET A 154 -1.76 19.48 4.08
C MET A 154 -2.62 20.75 3.88
N ASP A 155 -2.40 21.49 2.79
CA ASP A 155 -3.10 22.74 2.50
C ASP A 155 -4.43 22.54 1.74
N SER A 156 -4.87 21.29 1.59
CA SER A 156 -6.09 20.97 0.85
C SER A 156 -7.36 21.43 1.58
N THR A 157 -8.12 22.32 0.95
CA THR A 157 -9.44 22.74 1.45
C THR A 157 -10.54 21.71 1.16
N THR A 158 -10.25 20.70 0.35
CA THR A 158 -11.23 19.72 -0.14
C THR A 158 -11.40 18.55 0.82
N THR A 159 -12.63 18.03 0.94
CA THR A 159 -12.94 16.89 1.82
C THR A 159 -12.09 15.66 1.47
N GLY A 160 -11.96 15.34 0.17
CA GLY A 160 -11.13 14.23 -0.30
C GLY A 160 -9.66 14.38 0.09
N GLY A 161 -9.07 15.56 -0.15
CA GLY A 161 -7.67 15.81 0.19
C GLY A 161 -7.37 15.70 1.68
N LYS A 162 -8.29 16.16 2.56
CA LYS A 162 -8.16 15.96 4.01
C LYS A 162 -8.17 14.49 4.41
N ILE A 163 -9.02 13.68 3.80
CA ILE A 163 -9.06 12.23 4.06
C ILE A 163 -7.77 11.57 3.60
N PHE A 164 -7.28 11.93 2.41
CA PHE A 164 -5.99 11.45 1.90
C PHE A 164 -4.83 11.82 2.83
N PHE A 165 -4.79 13.06 3.33
CA PHE A 165 -3.79 13.50 4.30
C PHE A 165 -3.71 12.56 5.51
N TYR A 166 -4.84 12.27 6.16
CA TYR A 166 -4.87 11.37 7.32
C TYR A 166 -4.47 9.94 6.98
N ILE A 167 -4.89 9.41 5.82
CA ILE A 167 -4.52 8.05 5.38
C ILE A 167 -3.01 7.94 5.16
N TRP A 168 -2.40 8.90 4.48
CA TRP A 168 -0.96 8.92 4.24
C TRP A 168 -0.16 9.08 5.54
N LEU A 169 -0.65 9.91 6.48
CA LEU A 169 -0.01 10.11 7.78
C LEU A 169 -0.07 8.84 8.65
N VAL A 170 -1.25 8.21 8.77
CA VAL A 170 -1.43 6.99 9.56
C VAL A 170 -0.67 5.80 8.95
N SER A 171 -0.70 5.65 7.62
CA SER A 171 0.06 4.58 6.95
C SER A 171 1.57 4.78 7.05
N GLY A 172 2.05 6.02 6.92
CA GLY A 172 3.45 6.38 7.12
C GLY A 172 3.94 6.07 8.54
N SER A 173 3.17 6.45 9.56
CA SER A 173 3.51 6.16 10.96
C SER A 173 3.57 4.66 11.24
N LEU A 174 2.60 3.88 10.76
CA LEU A 174 2.62 2.42 10.87
C LEU A 174 3.82 1.78 10.15
N CYS A 175 4.18 2.27 8.96
CA CYS A 175 5.36 1.79 8.23
C CYS A 175 6.66 2.09 8.97
N THR A 176 6.80 3.28 9.55
CA THR A 176 8.00 3.62 10.35
C THR A 176 8.08 2.81 11.65
N ALA A 177 6.96 2.60 12.35
CA ALA A 177 6.91 1.77 13.56
C ALA A 177 7.30 0.31 13.27
N THR A 178 6.81 -0.26 12.16
CA THR A 178 7.19 -1.61 11.73
C THR A 178 8.64 -1.70 11.26
N ALA A 179 9.18 -0.65 10.62
CA ALA A 179 10.60 -0.56 10.29
C ALA A 179 11.49 -0.58 11.55
N ILE A 180 11.14 0.22 12.56
CA ILE A 180 11.89 0.30 13.83
C ILE A 180 11.87 -1.03 14.57
N THR A 181 10.70 -1.67 14.71
CA THR A 181 10.60 -2.97 15.39
C THR A 181 11.39 -4.05 14.67
N THR A 182 11.31 -4.09 13.33
CA THR A 182 12.10 -5.04 12.51
C THR A 182 13.60 -4.80 12.66
N TYR A 183 14.03 -3.54 12.72
CA TYR A 183 15.44 -3.19 12.93
C TYR A 183 15.94 -3.66 14.31
N PHE A 184 15.18 -3.43 15.38
CA PHE A 184 15.53 -3.91 16.71
C PHE A 184 15.58 -5.43 16.80
N GLN A 185 14.66 -6.15 16.14
CA GLN A 185 14.70 -7.62 16.07
C GLN A 185 15.99 -8.12 15.43
N VAL A 186 16.45 -7.46 14.37
CA VAL A 186 17.72 -7.81 13.72
C VAL A 186 18.91 -7.51 14.60
N LEU A 187 18.89 -6.41 15.35
CA LEU A 187 19.96 -6.05 16.28
C LEU A 187 20.04 -7.06 17.43
N ASN A 188 18.91 -7.41 18.03
CA ASN A 188 18.84 -8.32 19.18
C ASN A 188 19.16 -9.78 18.82
N HIS A 189 18.82 -10.23 17.60
CA HIS A 189 19.18 -11.56 17.11
C HIS A 189 20.66 -11.67 16.69
N ASN A 190 21.43 -10.59 16.69
CA ASN A 190 22.84 -10.60 16.31
C ASN A 190 23.76 -10.31 17.50
N PRO A 191 23.80 -11.18 18.54
CA PRO A 191 24.53 -10.91 19.78
C PRO A 191 26.06 -10.98 19.65
N ARG A 192 26.64 -11.17 18.45
CA ARG A 192 28.10 -11.19 18.26
C ARG A 192 28.52 -10.64 16.89
N ARG A 193 28.84 -9.35 16.87
CA ARG A 193 30.12 -8.89 16.33
C ARG A 193 30.79 -8.04 17.39
#